data_AF-N1ULY6-F1
#
_entry.id   AF-N1ULY6-F1
#
_cell.length_a   1.000
_cell.length_b   1.000
_cell.length_c   1.000
_cell.angle_alpha   90.00
_cell.angle_beta   90.00
_cell.angle_gamma   90.00
#
_symmetry.space_group_name_H-M   'P 1'
#
loop_
_entity.id
_entity.type
_entity.pdbx_description
1 polymer ?
#
loop_
_entity_poly.entity_id
_entity_poly.type
_entity_poly.pdbx_seq_one_letter_code
_entity_poly.pdbx_strand_id
1 'polypeptide(L)' 'MFQKENLVRVREIKQNPILEEKPYILYWMSMARRLVWNHSLDYSIHLSQKYKKNC' A
#
# COMPACT_ATOMS: atom_id res chain seq x y z
N MET A 1 -2.98 -4.87 10.15
CA MET A 1 -3.35 -5.96 9.20
C MET A 1 -4.45 -5.43 8.30
N PHE A 2 -4.27 -5.52 6.99
CA PHE A 2 -5.24 -5.00 6.03
C PHE A 2 -6.55 -5.81 6.07
N GLN A 3 -7.69 -5.11 5.99
CA GLN A 3 -9.02 -5.70 5.93
C GLN A 3 -9.74 -5.20 4.68
N LYS A 4 -10.59 -6.04 4.08
CA LYS A 4 -11.23 -5.72 2.79
C LYS A 4 -12.14 -4.50 2.87
N GLU A 5 -12.76 -4.21 4.02
CA GLU A 5 -13.60 -3.01 4.20
C GLU A 5 -12.77 -1.72 4.07
N ASN A 6 -11.46 -1.77 4.31
CA ASN A 6 -10.59 -0.60 4.18
C ASN A 6 -10.30 -0.20 2.73
N LEU A 7 -10.71 -1.00 1.73
CA LEU A 7 -10.62 -0.61 0.32
C LEU A 7 -11.38 0.68 0.03
N VAL A 8 -12.46 0.99 0.77
CA VAL A 8 -13.22 2.25 0.62
C VAL A 8 -12.36 3.50 0.90
N ARG A 9 -11.25 3.34 1.62
CA ARG A 9 -10.31 4.42 1.98
C ARG A 9 -9.22 4.65 0.93
N VAL A 10 -9.15 3.80 -0.09
CA VAL A 10 -8.12 3.85 -1.13
C VAL A 10 -8.69 4.50 -2.38
N ARG A 11 -7.93 5.44 -2.94
CA ARG A 11 -8.23 6.05 -4.23
C ARG A 11 -7.02 5.95 -5.14
N GLU A 12 -7.21 5.41 -6.34
CA GLU A 12 -6.18 5.41 -7.38
C GLU A 12 -6.10 6.81 -8.03
N ILE A 13 -4.88 7.33 -8.15
CA ILE A 13 -4.63 8.70 -8.67
C ILE A 13 -4.11 8.66 -10.12
N LYS A 14 -3.53 7.54 -10.57
CA LYS A 14 -2.97 7.34 -11.93
C LYS A 14 -3.49 6.05 -12.55
N GLN A 15 -3.51 5.99 -13.88
CA GLN A 15 -3.62 4.72 -14.62
C GLN A 15 -2.34 3.92 -14.37
N ASN A 16 -2.48 2.70 -13.83
CA ASN A 16 -1.41 1.77 -13.46
C ASN A 16 -0.50 2.25 -12.31
N PRO A 17 -1.03 2.33 -11.06
CA PRO A 17 -0.24 2.73 -9.90
C PRO A 17 0.82 1.70 -9.47
N ILE A 18 0.75 0.47 -9.98
CA ILE A 18 1.65 -0.64 -9.63
C ILE A 18 2.45 -1.06 -10.87
N LEU A 19 3.78 -1.04 -10.75
CA LEU A 19 4.68 -1.59 -11.75
C LEU A 19 5.02 -3.04 -11.39
N GLU A 20 4.42 -4.00 -12.11
CA GLU A 20 4.55 -5.44 -11.80
C GLU A 20 5.97 -5.99 -11.95
N GLU A 21 6.81 -5.38 -12.77
CA GLU A 21 8.21 -5.81 -12.95
C GLU A 21 9.17 -5.29 -11.87
N LYS A 22 8.78 -4.23 -11.14
CA LYS A 22 9.67 -3.60 -10.15
C LYS A 22 9.64 -4.34 -8.82
N PRO A 23 10.76 -4.51 -8.10
CA PRO A 23 10.79 -5.39 -6.94
C PRO A 23 10.14 -4.84 -5.66
N TYR A 24 9.82 -3.54 -5.58
CA TYR A 24 9.38 -2.89 -4.35
C TYR A 24 8.08 -2.11 -4.52
N ILE A 25 7.33 -1.96 -3.42
CA ILE A 25 6.24 -0.99 -3.26
C ILE A 25 6.77 0.22 -2.49
N LEU A 26 6.58 1.43 -3.04
CA LEU A 26 6.94 2.66 -2.35
C LEU A 26 5.75 3.20 -1.54
N TYR A 27 5.91 3.25 -0.22
CA TYR A 27 4.99 3.94 0.66
C TYR A 27 5.53 5.34 1.00
N TRP A 28 4.89 6.38 0.49
CA TRP A 28 5.25 7.77 0.81
C TRP A 28 4.49 8.26 2.04
N MET A 29 5.18 8.35 3.17
CA MET A 29 4.60 8.82 4.42
C MET A 29 4.62 10.35 4.50
N SER A 30 3.44 10.98 4.60
CA SER A 30 3.31 12.44 4.75
C SER A 30 2.78 12.83 6.14
N MET A 31 1.51 12.54 6.43
CA MET A 31 0.85 12.93 7.69
C MET A 31 0.92 11.87 8.78
N ALA A 32 0.70 10.59 8.43
CA ALA A 32 0.61 9.50 9.41
C ALA A 32 2.00 8.96 9.79
N ARG A 33 2.76 9.73 10.59
CA ARG A 33 4.12 9.37 11.08
C ARG A 33 4.11 8.30 12.18
N ARG A 34 3.48 7.17 11.90
CA ARG A 34 3.40 6.02 12.81
C ARG A 34 3.40 4.71 12.02
N LEU A 35 4.02 3.69 12.62
CA LEU A 35 4.08 2.33 12.05
C LEU A 35 2.85 1.48 12.45
N VAL A 36 2.17 1.86 13.52
CA VAL A 36 1.01 1.14 14.06
C VAL A 36 -0.25 1.95 13.78
N TRP A 37 -1.34 1.25 13.43
CA TRP A 37 -2.65 1.83 13.09
C TRP A 37 -2.55 2.87 11.96
N ASN A 38 -1.79 2.51 10.93
CA ASN A 38 -1.58 3.30 9.73
C ASN A 38 -2.16 2.53 8.53
N HIS A 39 -3.40 2.87 8.17
CA HIS A 39 -4.12 2.19 7.09
C HIS A 39 -3.40 2.26 5.73
N SER A 40 -2.69 3.36 5.45
CA SER A 40 -1.94 3.50 4.22
C SER A 40 -0.74 2.55 4.19
N LEU A 41 -0.02 2.42 5.32
CA LEU A 41 1.06 1.45 5.46
C LEU A 41 0.54 0.00 5.39
N ASP A 42 -0.54 -0.31 6.10
CA ASP A 42 -1.20 -1.62 6.03
C ASP A 42 -1.57 -1.99 4.57
N TYR A 43 -2.08 -1.03 3.81
CA TYR A 43 -2.41 -1.23 2.40
C TYR A 43 -1.18 -1.41 1.52
N SER A 44 -0.09 -0.66 1.75
CA SER A 44 1.17 -0.86 1.04
C SER A 44 1.77 -2.25 1.28
N ILE A 45 1.69 -2.76 2.51
CA ILE A 45 2.10 -4.14 2.84
C ILE A 45 1.21 -5.16 2.12
N HIS A 46 -0.11 -4.96 2.13
CA HIS A 46 -1.03 -5.82 1.40
C HIS A 46 -0.71 -5.87 -0.10
N LEU A 47 -0.42 -4.72 -0.72
CA LEU A 47 0.01 -4.66 -2.12
C LEU A 47 1.30 -5.42 -2.34
N SER A 48 2.28 -5.27 -1.44
CA SER A 48 3.55 -5.99 -1.55
C SER A 48 3.33 -7.51 -1.55
N GLN A 49 2.48 -8.02 -0.64
CA GLN A 49 2.10 -9.43 -0.59
C GLN A 49 1.34 -9.88 -1.85
N LYS A 50 0.35 -9.10 -2.28
CA LYS A 50 -0.48 -9.38 -3.47
C LYS A 50 0.37 -9.52 -4.74
N TYR A 51 1.34 -8.62 -4.90
CA TYR A 51 2.20 -8.57 -6.09
C TYR A 51 3.57 -9.24 -5.88
N LYS A 52 3.75 -10.00 -4.79
CA LYS A 52 4.99 -10.73 -4.44
C LYS A 52 6.24 -9.86 -4.51
N LYS A 53 6.14 -8.64 -4.00
CA LYS A 53 7.23 -7.66 -3.93
C LYS A 53 8.05 -7.89 -2.66
N ASN A 54 9.29 -7.42 -2.68
CA ASN A 54 10.15 -7.42 -1.51
C ASN A 54 9.63 -6.37 -0.51
N CYS A 55 9.49 -6.79 0.75
CA CYS A 55 9.09 -5.96 1.89
C CYS A 55 10.31 -5.61 2.75
#